data_AF-A0AAV5GDT4-F1
#
_entry.id   AF-A0AAV5GDT4-F1
#
_cell.length_a   1.000
_cell.length_b   1.000
_cell.length_c   1.000
_cell.angle_alpha   90.00
_cell.angle_beta   90.00
_cell.angle_gamma   90.00
#
_symmetry.space_group_name_H-M   'P 1'
#
loop_
_entity.id
_entity.type
_entity.pdbx_description
1 polymer ?
#
loop_
_entity_poly.entity_id
_entity_poly.type
_entity_poly.pdbx_seq_one_letter_code
_entity_poly.pdbx_strand_id
1 'polypeptide(L)'
;MPHADSLALPEDLDKRQFYEHVCTTLEALLTPASPDDPAANFITCLSNAASLLYGSYENYGQAFGRQDGRRINWAGFYLVPSLLSPATSPASVEPTQLLLGPFHGRPACLSVSLKATTKRPVGVCAAGFLSGETVVVPDVEARPGHIACDGVTKSEVVVPIVVKRRRADGAEEEVKVGVLDIDCEGLNAFDEEADREGLERFVETLVRLVRWDL
;
A
#
# COMPACT_ATOMS: atom_id res chain seq x y z
N MET A 1 -8.38 23.71 6.56
CA MET A 1 -9.44 22.99 5.84
C MET A 1 -9.75 21.70 6.60
N PRO A 2 -11.02 21.28 6.71
CA PRO A 2 -11.39 19.92 7.12
C PRO A 2 -10.52 18.84 6.48
N HIS A 3 -10.21 17.76 7.19
CA HIS A 3 -9.36 16.68 6.66
C HIS A 3 -9.98 16.01 5.43
N ALA A 4 -11.32 16.02 5.30
CA ALA A 4 -12.03 15.48 4.15
C ALA A 4 -11.80 16.30 2.85
N ASP A 5 -11.43 17.57 2.95
CA ASP A 5 -11.14 18.42 1.78
C ASP A 5 -9.83 17.99 1.08
N SER A 6 -9.04 17.12 1.71
CA SER A 6 -7.86 16.49 1.10
C SER A 6 -8.16 15.68 -0.16
N LEU A 7 -9.41 15.27 -0.34
CA LEU A 7 -9.83 14.50 -1.52
C LEU A 7 -10.19 15.38 -2.72
N ALA A 8 -10.15 16.71 -2.58
CA ALA A 8 -10.39 17.62 -3.69
C ALA A 8 -9.24 17.49 -4.72
N LEU A 9 -9.60 17.20 -5.97
CA LEU A 9 -8.65 17.15 -7.09
C LEU A 9 -8.84 18.37 -7.99
N PRO A 10 -7.76 18.99 -8.48
CA PRO A 10 -7.80 19.87 -9.62
C PRO A 10 -8.45 19.20 -10.85
N GLU A 11 -9.06 20.00 -11.73
CA GLU A 11 -9.62 19.52 -12.99
C GLU A 11 -8.50 19.12 -13.98
N ASP A 12 -8.78 18.14 -14.85
CA ASP A 12 -7.95 17.73 -15.99
C ASP A 12 -6.49 17.33 -15.68
N LEU A 13 -6.25 16.66 -14.55
CA LEU A 13 -4.94 16.12 -14.22
C LEU A 13 -4.57 14.92 -15.11
N ASP A 14 -3.32 14.86 -15.57
CA ASP A 14 -2.74 13.59 -16.01
C ASP A 14 -2.35 12.71 -14.80
N LYS A 15 -2.00 11.43 -15.04
CA LYS A 15 -1.65 10.50 -13.94
C LYS A 15 -0.45 10.98 -13.12
N ARG A 16 0.57 11.59 -13.73
CA ARG A 16 1.77 12.05 -13.00
C ARG A 16 1.40 13.20 -12.07
N GLN A 17 0.62 14.16 -12.56
CA GLN A 17 0.12 15.28 -11.77
C GLN A 17 -0.84 14.81 -10.66
N PHE A 18 -1.66 13.80 -10.94
CA PHE A 18 -2.50 13.15 -9.92
C PHE A 18 -1.65 12.61 -8.76
N TYR A 19 -0.62 11.81 -9.03
CA TYR A 19 0.22 11.27 -7.96
C TYR A 19 1.05 12.34 -7.25
N GLU A 20 1.51 13.37 -7.96
CA GLU A 20 2.15 14.53 -7.34
C GLU A 20 1.22 15.19 -6.32
N HIS A 21 -0.02 15.49 -6.72
CA HIS A 21 -1.03 16.08 -5.83
C HIS A 21 -1.34 15.20 -4.63
N VAL A 22 -1.52 13.89 -4.84
CA VAL A 22 -1.77 12.91 -3.77
C VAL A 22 -0.58 12.85 -2.80
N CYS A 23 0.66 12.84 -3.29
CA CYS A 23 1.85 12.84 -2.43
C CYS A 23 1.99 14.14 -1.62
N THR A 24 1.76 15.30 -2.23
CA THR A 24 1.78 16.59 -1.52
C THR A 24 0.69 16.64 -0.45
N THR A 25 -0.49 16.11 -0.75
CA THR A 25 -1.59 16.03 0.19
C THR A 25 -1.28 15.07 1.33
N LEU A 26 -0.69 13.91 1.05
CA LEU A 26 -0.22 12.95 2.06
C LEU A 26 0.76 13.62 3.01
N GLU A 27 1.75 14.34 2.48
CA GLU A 27 2.75 15.03 3.29
C GLU A 27 2.12 16.09 4.19
N ALA A 28 1.22 16.92 3.65
CA ALA A 28 0.49 17.90 4.45
C ALA A 28 -0.40 17.26 5.53
N LEU A 29 -1.01 16.11 5.23
CA LEU A 29 -1.94 15.41 6.14
C LEU A 29 -1.21 14.69 7.28
N LEU A 30 -0.03 14.12 7.00
CA LEU A 30 0.69 13.23 7.93
C LEU A 30 1.92 13.86 8.57
N THR A 31 2.29 15.09 8.20
CA THR A 31 3.41 15.78 8.84
C THR A 31 3.19 15.85 10.36
N PRO A 32 4.07 15.22 11.17
CA PRO A 32 3.90 15.20 12.60
C PRO A 32 4.16 16.58 13.20
N ALA A 33 3.47 16.92 14.30
CA ALA A 33 3.67 18.20 14.97
C ALA A 33 5.05 18.32 15.65
N SER A 34 5.67 17.17 15.96
CA SER A 34 7.02 17.06 16.52
C SER A 34 7.62 15.67 16.23
N PRO A 35 8.94 15.46 16.40
CA PRO A 35 9.57 14.15 16.20
C PRO A 35 8.98 13.03 17.08
N ASP A 36 8.42 13.38 18.24
CA ASP A 36 7.86 12.42 19.21
C ASP A 36 6.32 12.37 19.17
N ASP A 37 5.69 12.98 18.17
CA ASP A 37 4.23 13.03 18.05
C ASP A 37 3.63 11.62 18.07
N PRO A 38 2.82 11.26 19.08
CA PRO A 38 2.22 9.93 19.16
C PRO A 38 1.27 9.65 17.99
N ALA A 39 0.72 10.67 17.33
CA ALA A 39 -0.13 10.50 16.15
C ALA A 39 0.63 10.01 14.91
N ALA A 40 1.96 10.13 14.89
CA ALA A 40 2.81 9.66 13.80
C ALA A 40 2.94 8.12 13.74
N ASN A 41 2.30 7.39 14.66
CA ASN A 41 2.32 5.92 14.67
C ASN A 41 1.76 5.34 13.37
N PHE A 42 2.30 4.20 12.96
CA PHE A 42 1.96 3.58 11.68
C PHE A 42 0.46 3.32 11.53
N ILE A 43 -0.27 2.84 12.55
CA ILE A 43 -1.71 2.55 12.41
C ILE A 43 -2.49 3.80 12.01
N THR A 44 -2.22 4.92 12.69
CA THR A 44 -2.91 6.20 12.46
C THR A 44 -2.59 6.74 11.06
N CYS A 45 -1.31 6.82 10.72
CA CYS A 45 -0.85 7.32 9.43
C CYS A 45 -1.31 6.44 8.25
N LEU A 46 -1.17 5.12 8.36
CA LEU A 46 -1.62 4.17 7.33
C LEU A 46 -3.15 4.22 7.14
N SER A 47 -3.93 4.45 8.20
CA SER A 47 -5.39 4.59 8.07
C SER A 47 -5.78 5.81 7.22
N ASN A 48 -5.14 6.96 7.46
CA ASN A 48 -5.34 8.17 6.66
C ASN A 48 -4.77 8.03 5.25
N ALA A 49 -3.60 7.39 5.09
CA ALA A 49 -3.01 7.12 3.78
C ALA A 49 -3.91 6.25 2.89
N ALA A 50 -4.49 5.19 3.46
CA ALA A 50 -5.45 4.33 2.75
C ALA A 50 -6.71 5.12 2.36
N SER A 51 -7.22 5.97 3.26
CA SER A 51 -8.38 6.83 2.99
C SER A 51 -8.10 7.81 1.84
N LEU A 52 -6.95 8.47 1.90
CA LEU A 52 -6.51 9.43 0.89
C LEU A 52 -6.39 8.78 -0.49
N LEU A 53 -5.68 7.65 -0.60
CA LEU A 53 -5.56 6.93 -1.87
C LEU A 53 -6.92 6.52 -2.41
N TYR A 54 -7.72 5.82 -1.61
CA TYR A 54 -9.02 5.31 -2.04
C TYR A 54 -9.95 6.43 -2.50
N GLY A 55 -10.05 7.50 -1.72
CA GLY A 55 -10.87 8.66 -2.06
C GLY A 55 -10.35 9.42 -3.28
N SER A 56 -9.03 9.54 -3.42
CA SER A 56 -8.41 10.20 -4.58
C SER A 56 -8.70 9.44 -5.87
N TYR A 57 -8.60 8.11 -5.86
CA TYR A 57 -8.98 7.31 -7.03
C TYR A 57 -10.47 7.40 -7.34
N GLU A 58 -11.36 7.39 -6.34
CA GLU A 58 -12.81 7.58 -6.57
C GLU A 58 -13.11 8.95 -7.21
N ASN A 59 -12.33 9.98 -6.89
CA ASN A 59 -12.49 11.32 -7.44
C ASN A 59 -11.75 11.53 -8.77
N TYR A 60 -10.82 10.66 -9.15
CA TYR A 60 -10.04 10.78 -10.38
C TYR A 60 -10.72 10.13 -11.59
N GLY A 61 -11.92 10.62 -11.90
CA GLY A 61 -12.83 10.09 -12.90
C GLY A 61 -12.25 9.85 -14.31
N GLN A 62 -11.17 10.56 -14.67
CA GLN A 62 -10.52 10.45 -15.97
C GLN A 62 -9.81 9.10 -16.17
N ALA A 63 -9.25 8.51 -15.11
CA ALA A 63 -8.52 7.24 -15.19
C ALA A 63 -9.18 6.13 -14.36
N PHE A 64 -9.81 6.49 -13.25
CA PHE A 64 -10.44 5.58 -12.31
C PHE A 64 -11.86 6.05 -12.02
N GLY A 65 -12.84 5.14 -12.10
CA GLY A 65 -14.23 5.57 -11.98
C GLY A 65 -15.22 4.43 -12.03
N ARG A 66 -16.39 4.67 -11.43
CA ARG A 66 -17.48 3.70 -11.35
C ARG A 66 -18.17 3.42 -12.68
N GLN A 67 -18.13 4.39 -13.60
CA GLN A 67 -18.86 4.32 -14.86
C GLN A 67 -18.16 3.45 -15.92
N ASP A 68 -16.82 3.38 -15.87
CA ASP A 68 -16.02 2.65 -16.87
C ASP A 68 -15.54 1.27 -16.37
N GLY A 69 -16.07 0.81 -15.23
CA GLY A 69 -15.69 -0.47 -14.63
C GLY A 69 -14.22 -0.53 -14.17
N ARG A 70 -13.57 0.62 -13.99
CA ARG A 70 -12.19 0.77 -13.48
C ARG A 70 -12.18 1.30 -12.05
N ARG A 71 -13.14 0.84 -11.27
CA ARG A 71 -13.30 1.27 -9.90
C ARG A 71 -12.25 0.59 -9.03
N ILE A 72 -11.55 1.36 -8.21
CA ILE A 72 -10.75 0.80 -7.12
C ILE A 72 -11.69 0.18 -6.09
N ASN A 73 -11.58 -1.14 -5.89
CA ASN A 73 -12.38 -1.88 -4.92
C ASN A 73 -11.67 -2.09 -3.59
N TRP A 74 -10.34 -1.95 -3.57
CA TRP A 74 -9.53 -2.06 -2.36
C TRP A 74 -8.26 -1.22 -2.44
N ALA A 75 -7.88 -0.54 -1.35
CA ALA A 75 -6.59 0.11 -1.20
C ALA A 75 -6.17 0.09 0.27
N GLY A 76 -5.00 -0.43 0.58
CA GLY A 76 -4.58 -0.61 1.97
C GLY A 76 -3.28 -1.37 2.13
N PHE A 77 -3.07 -1.89 3.33
CA PHE A 77 -1.76 -2.40 3.74
C PHE A 77 -1.83 -3.81 4.28
N TYR A 78 -0.76 -4.58 4.02
CA TYR A 78 -0.45 -5.81 4.75
C TYR A 78 0.93 -5.67 5.39
N LEU A 79 1.03 -6.01 6.67
CA LEU A 79 2.20 -5.71 7.50
C LEU A 79 2.79 -6.98 8.11
N VAL A 80 4.07 -6.95 8.44
CA VAL A 80 4.70 -8.07 9.16
C VAL A 80 4.11 -8.24 10.56
N PRO A 81 3.94 -9.48 11.05
CA PRO A 81 3.38 -9.74 12.38
C PRO A 81 4.13 -9.06 13.52
N SER A 82 5.44 -8.82 13.37
CA SER A 82 6.26 -8.14 14.39
C SER A 82 5.88 -6.69 14.63
N LEU A 83 5.23 -6.04 13.67
CA LEU A 83 4.75 -4.66 13.83
C LEU A 83 3.39 -4.60 14.53
N LEU A 84 2.50 -5.56 14.23
CA LEU A 84 1.12 -5.58 14.76
C LEU A 84 0.98 -6.37 16.07
N SER A 85 1.86 -7.32 16.32
CA SER A 85 1.81 -8.22 17.49
C SER A 85 3.22 -8.57 17.99
N PRO A 86 4.01 -7.55 18.39
CA PRO A 86 5.42 -7.73 18.75
C PRO A 86 5.64 -8.71 19.91
N ALA A 87 4.69 -8.78 20.85
CA ALA A 87 4.75 -9.70 21.99
C ALA A 87 4.73 -11.18 21.58
N THR A 88 4.10 -11.51 20.45
CA THR A 88 3.94 -12.88 19.97
C THR A 88 4.77 -13.18 18.72
N SER A 89 5.39 -12.17 18.12
CA SER A 89 6.24 -12.30 16.94
C SER A 89 7.40 -11.30 17.01
N PRO A 90 8.51 -11.62 17.69
CA PRO A 90 9.62 -10.69 17.80
C PRO A 90 10.28 -10.41 16.44
N ALA A 91 10.82 -9.21 16.25
CA ALA A 91 11.46 -8.78 14.99
C ALA A 91 12.69 -9.61 14.57
N SER A 92 13.21 -10.47 15.45
CA SER A 92 14.31 -11.39 15.15
C SER A 92 13.90 -12.65 14.38
N VAL A 93 12.59 -12.87 14.18
CA VAL A 93 12.06 -14.03 13.47
C VAL A 93 11.55 -13.59 12.10
N GLU A 94 12.06 -14.25 11.05
CA GLU A 94 11.61 -14.03 9.67
C GLU A 94 10.10 -14.28 9.55
N PRO A 95 9.34 -13.34 8.95
CA PRO A 95 7.89 -13.48 8.83
C PRO A 95 7.56 -14.62 7.87
N THR A 96 6.57 -15.43 8.24
CA THR A 96 6.02 -16.49 7.37
C THR A 96 4.74 -16.08 6.66
N GLN A 97 4.19 -14.93 7.05
CA GLN A 97 2.97 -14.33 6.53
C GLN A 97 3.01 -12.82 6.75
N LEU A 98 2.16 -12.09 6.02
CA LEU A 98 1.75 -10.73 6.35
C LEU A 98 0.35 -10.76 6.96
N LEU A 99 0.03 -9.78 7.80
CA LEU A 99 -1.28 -9.60 8.42
C LEU A 99 -1.95 -8.35 7.88
N LEU A 100 -3.27 -8.37 7.79
CA LEU A 100 -4.08 -7.25 7.33
C LEU A 100 -3.86 -6.01 8.22
N GLY A 101 -3.44 -4.91 7.59
CA GLY A 101 -3.33 -3.59 8.20
C GLY A 101 -4.52 -2.69 7.85
N PRO A 102 -4.41 -1.37 8.06
CA PRO A 102 -5.46 -0.43 7.66
C PRO A 102 -5.76 -0.47 6.16
N PHE A 103 -7.03 -0.35 5.78
CA PHE A 103 -7.45 -0.35 4.38
C PHE A 103 -8.80 0.36 4.20
N HIS A 104 -9.12 0.68 2.95
CA HIS A 104 -10.46 1.06 2.50
C HIS A 104 -10.88 0.14 1.36
N GLY A 105 -12.12 -0.37 1.42
CA GLY A 105 -12.62 -1.33 0.44
C GLY A 105 -13.51 -2.39 1.08
N ARG A 106 -13.71 -3.49 0.34
CA ARG A 106 -14.45 -4.66 0.84
C ARG A 106 -13.62 -5.45 1.87
N PRO A 107 -14.26 -6.30 2.71
CA PRO A 107 -13.53 -7.20 3.59
C PRO A 107 -12.50 -8.04 2.82
N ALA A 108 -11.32 -8.23 3.41
CA ALA A 108 -10.18 -8.89 2.77
C ALA A 108 -9.66 -10.07 3.60
N CYS A 109 -8.68 -10.77 3.04
CA CYS A 109 -7.96 -11.85 3.70
C CYS A 109 -7.27 -11.32 4.98
N LEU A 110 -7.42 -12.01 6.12
CA LEU A 110 -6.77 -11.57 7.38
C LEU A 110 -5.24 -11.74 7.35
N SER A 111 -4.74 -12.65 6.53
CA SER A 111 -3.31 -12.85 6.32
C SER A 111 -2.96 -13.33 4.92
N VAL A 112 -1.73 -13.05 4.52
CA VAL A 112 -1.13 -13.45 3.24
C VAL A 112 0.09 -14.32 3.53
N SER A 113 0.07 -15.58 3.07
CA SER A 113 1.21 -16.50 3.23
C SER A 113 2.39 -16.08 2.36
N LEU A 114 3.59 -16.03 2.96
CA LEU A 114 4.86 -15.79 2.25
C LEU A 114 5.50 -17.09 1.74
N LYS A 115 4.90 -18.25 2.02
CA LYS A 115 5.41 -19.55 1.57
C LYS A 115 4.74 -19.97 0.27
N ALA A 116 5.55 -20.22 -0.76
CA ALA A 116 5.13 -20.95 -1.96
C ALA A 116 5.03 -22.46 -1.66
N THR A 117 4.12 -23.14 -2.35
CA THR A 117 4.10 -24.60 -2.44
C THR A 117 4.00 -25.02 -3.90
N THR A 118 4.30 -26.28 -4.20
CA THR A 118 4.17 -26.82 -5.57
C THR A 118 2.74 -26.73 -6.12
N LYS A 119 1.73 -26.59 -5.25
CA LYS A 119 0.31 -26.46 -5.63
C LYS A 119 -0.22 -25.04 -5.52
N ARG A 120 0.52 -24.12 -4.90
CA ARG A 120 0.08 -22.75 -4.61
C ARG A 120 1.30 -21.81 -4.65
N PRO A 121 1.55 -21.12 -5.78
CA PRO A 121 2.56 -20.07 -5.82
C PRO A 121 2.17 -18.91 -4.90
N VAL A 122 3.11 -18.02 -4.64
CA VAL A 122 2.87 -16.81 -3.83
C VAL A 122 1.93 -15.85 -4.55
N GLY A 123 1.01 -15.25 -3.79
CA GLY A 123 0.12 -14.18 -4.27
C GLY A 123 0.87 -12.90 -4.63
N VAL A 124 0.18 -11.90 -5.17
CA VAL A 124 0.80 -10.65 -5.64
C VAL A 124 1.44 -9.88 -4.48
N CYS A 125 0.69 -9.65 -3.39
CA CYS A 125 1.22 -9.11 -2.13
C CYS A 125 2.51 -9.78 -1.66
N ALA A 126 2.51 -11.13 -1.60
CA ALA A 126 3.67 -11.89 -1.18
C ALA A 126 4.84 -11.78 -2.18
N ALA A 127 4.56 -11.71 -3.48
CA ALA A 127 5.60 -11.51 -4.49
C ALA A 127 6.29 -10.15 -4.32
N GLY A 128 5.53 -9.06 -4.17
CA GLY A 128 6.09 -7.72 -3.93
C GLY A 128 6.88 -7.63 -2.63
N PHE A 129 6.36 -8.22 -1.54
CA PHE A 129 7.10 -8.27 -0.27
C PHE A 129 8.41 -9.06 -0.37
N LEU A 130 8.39 -10.22 -1.04
CA LEU A 130 9.57 -11.08 -1.14
C LEU A 130 10.64 -10.48 -2.06
N SER A 131 10.24 -9.96 -3.23
CA SER A 131 11.18 -9.33 -4.18
C SER A 131 11.74 -8.01 -3.65
N GLY A 132 10.94 -7.25 -2.88
CA GLY A 132 11.29 -5.86 -2.57
C GLY A 132 11.11 -4.92 -3.76
N GLU A 133 10.38 -5.35 -4.79
CA GLU A 133 10.07 -4.56 -6.00
C GLU A 133 8.56 -4.41 -6.18
N THR A 134 8.14 -3.28 -6.75
CA THR A 134 6.74 -3.06 -7.13
C THR A 134 6.29 -4.06 -8.19
N VAL A 135 5.10 -4.62 -7.99
CA VAL A 135 4.48 -5.59 -8.88
C VAL A 135 3.20 -5.01 -9.44
N VAL A 136 3.16 -4.79 -10.75
CA VAL A 136 1.96 -4.35 -11.48
C VAL A 136 1.36 -5.55 -12.21
N VAL A 137 0.08 -5.84 -11.96
CA VAL A 137 -0.63 -6.98 -12.55
C VAL A 137 -1.80 -6.48 -13.39
N PRO A 138 -1.69 -6.49 -14.74
CA PRO A 138 -2.75 -5.99 -15.61
C PRO A 138 -4.00 -6.90 -15.66
N ASP A 139 -3.82 -8.19 -15.39
CA ASP A 139 -4.85 -9.22 -15.31
C ASP A 139 -4.49 -10.23 -14.22
N VAL A 140 -5.24 -10.24 -13.13
CA VAL A 140 -5.00 -11.15 -12.00
C VAL A 140 -5.35 -12.60 -12.32
N GLU A 141 -6.33 -12.85 -13.20
CA GLU A 141 -6.74 -14.20 -13.59
C GLU A 141 -5.71 -14.86 -14.51
N ALA A 142 -4.96 -14.06 -15.29
CA ALA A 142 -3.87 -14.55 -16.13
C ALA A 142 -2.67 -15.06 -15.32
N ARG A 143 -2.59 -14.75 -14.01
CA ARG A 143 -1.46 -15.12 -13.16
C ARG A 143 -1.63 -16.56 -12.64
N PRO A 144 -0.65 -17.46 -12.90
CA PRO A 144 -0.76 -18.85 -12.44
C PRO A 144 -0.93 -18.96 -10.92
N GLY A 145 -1.98 -19.67 -10.49
CA GLY A 145 -2.25 -19.91 -9.08
C GLY A 145 -2.79 -18.72 -8.30
N HIS A 146 -3.33 -17.70 -8.98
CA HIS A 146 -4.09 -16.63 -8.34
C HIS A 146 -5.30 -17.20 -7.57
N ILE A 147 -5.47 -16.72 -6.34
CA ILE A 147 -6.66 -16.98 -5.51
C ILE A 147 -7.14 -15.60 -5.08
N ALA A 148 -8.20 -15.13 -5.71
CA ALA A 148 -8.78 -13.82 -5.45
C ALA A 148 -9.28 -13.73 -4.00
N CYS A 149 -8.87 -12.69 -3.27
CA CYS A 149 -9.50 -12.34 -1.98
C CYS A 149 -10.86 -11.65 -2.22
N ASP A 150 -10.99 -10.85 -3.29
CA ASP A 150 -12.26 -10.31 -3.80
C ASP A 150 -12.46 -10.77 -5.25
N GLY A 151 -13.55 -11.49 -5.52
CA GLY A 151 -13.82 -12.10 -6.82
C GLY A 151 -14.11 -11.12 -7.97
N VAL A 152 -14.18 -9.81 -7.69
CA VAL A 152 -14.35 -8.78 -8.73
C VAL A 152 -13.05 -8.10 -9.15
N THR A 153 -11.95 -8.31 -8.41
CA THR A 153 -10.64 -7.74 -8.75
C THR A 153 -10.17 -8.28 -10.10
N LYS A 154 -9.73 -7.39 -10.99
CA LYS A 154 -9.21 -7.73 -12.32
C LYS A 154 -7.77 -7.28 -12.55
N SER A 155 -7.34 -6.18 -11.95
CA SER A 155 -5.95 -5.77 -11.90
C SER A 155 -5.55 -5.35 -10.49
N GLU A 156 -4.26 -5.47 -10.19
CA GLU A 156 -3.70 -5.26 -8.84
C GLU A 156 -2.32 -4.59 -8.98
N VAL A 157 -2.00 -3.66 -8.08
CA VAL A 157 -0.64 -3.12 -7.92
C VAL A 157 -0.21 -3.21 -6.47
N VAL A 158 0.99 -3.74 -6.25
CA VAL A 158 1.58 -3.94 -4.92
C VAL A 158 2.92 -3.23 -4.86
N VAL A 159 3.10 -2.36 -3.85
CA VAL A 159 4.35 -1.65 -3.58
C VAL A 159 4.90 -2.08 -2.23
N PRO A 160 6.15 -2.58 -2.16
CA PRO A 160 6.77 -2.96 -0.89
C PRO A 160 7.09 -1.75 -0.02
N ILE A 161 6.95 -1.92 1.30
CA ILE A 161 7.30 -0.90 2.29
C ILE A 161 8.61 -1.31 2.95
N VAL A 162 9.66 -0.53 2.68
CA VAL A 162 11.00 -0.74 3.21
C VAL A 162 11.39 0.46 4.06
N VAL A 163 11.74 0.19 5.32
CA VAL A 163 12.11 1.21 6.31
C VAL A 163 13.58 1.10 6.63
N LYS A 164 14.27 2.24 6.68
CA LYS A 164 15.64 2.30 7.20
C LYS A 164 15.59 2.44 8.72
N ARG A 165 16.21 1.51 9.44
CA ARG A 165 16.44 1.66 10.88
C ARG A 165 17.93 1.64 11.20
N ARG A 166 18.29 2.36 12.25
CA ARG A 166 19.66 2.36 12.77
C ARG A 166 19.82 1.27 13.81
N ARG A 167 20.78 0.37 13.60
CA ARG A 167 21.15 -0.69 14.52
C ARG A 167 21.90 -0.15 15.73
N ALA A 168 21.97 -0.97 16.78
CA ALA A 168 22.71 -0.65 18.01
C ALA A 168 24.22 -0.42 17.77
N ASP A 169 24.80 -1.03 16.74
CA ASP A 169 26.20 -0.83 16.32
C ASP A 169 26.41 0.44 15.46
N GLY A 170 25.34 1.20 15.22
CA GLY A 170 25.35 2.45 14.47
C GLY A 170 25.18 2.28 12.96
N ALA A 171 25.14 1.06 12.42
CA ALA A 171 24.89 0.79 11.00
C ALA A 171 23.42 1.01 10.62
N GLU A 172 23.17 1.34 9.37
CA GLU A 172 21.81 1.39 8.81
C GLU A 172 21.44 0.03 8.23
N GLU A 173 20.19 -0.38 8.42
CA GLU A 173 19.63 -1.56 7.77
C GLU A 173 18.25 -1.27 7.22
N GLU A 174 17.96 -1.89 6.07
CA GLU A 174 16.65 -1.86 5.44
C GLU A 174 15.81 -3.03 5.95
N VAL A 175 14.61 -2.71 6.40
CA VAL A 175 13.65 -3.66 6.97
C VAL A 175 12.37 -3.60 6.16
N LYS A 176 11.98 -4.75 5.59
CA LYS A 176 10.69 -4.88 4.90
C LYS A 176 9.59 -5.04 5.94
N VAL A 177 8.71 -4.06 6.04
CA VAL A 177 7.68 -3.99 7.09
C VAL A 177 6.28 -4.34 6.57
N GLY A 178 6.10 -4.40 5.25
CA GLY A 178 4.82 -4.73 4.65
C GLY A 178 4.76 -4.37 3.17
N VAL A 179 3.53 -4.22 2.68
CA VAL A 179 3.20 -3.77 1.33
C VAL A 179 2.00 -2.82 1.38
N LEU A 180 1.97 -1.85 0.47
CA LEU A 180 0.76 -1.20 -0.03
C LEU A 180 0.18 -2.08 -1.14
N ASP A 181 -1.11 -2.31 -1.12
CA ASP A 181 -1.85 -3.13 -2.07
C ASP A 181 -3.11 -2.38 -2.54
N ILE A 182 -3.38 -2.43 -3.84
CA ILE A 182 -4.47 -1.71 -4.48
C ILE A 182 -5.09 -2.58 -5.59
N ASP A 183 -6.38 -2.83 -5.46
CA ASP A 183 -7.18 -3.63 -6.39
C ASP A 183 -8.11 -2.75 -7.23
N CYS A 184 -8.30 -3.16 -8.48
CA CYS A 184 -9.25 -2.55 -9.41
C CYS A 184 -10.17 -3.57 -10.07
N GLU A 185 -11.45 -3.22 -10.22
CA GLU A 185 -12.48 -4.00 -10.93
C GLU A 185 -12.25 -4.05 -12.47
N GLY A 186 -11.32 -3.23 -12.98
CA GLY A 186 -10.97 -3.12 -14.39
C GLY A 186 -9.63 -3.79 -14.71
N LEU A 187 -9.48 -4.27 -15.95
CA LEU A 187 -8.20 -4.75 -16.47
C LEU A 187 -7.29 -3.57 -16.84
N ASN A 188 -5.98 -3.77 -16.74
CA ASN A 188 -4.95 -2.77 -17.11
C ASN A 188 -5.22 -1.39 -16.48
N ALA A 189 -5.68 -1.36 -15.23
CA ALA A 189 -5.97 -0.08 -14.56
C ALA A 189 -4.67 0.68 -14.23
N PHE A 190 -3.64 -0.08 -13.87
CA PHE A 190 -2.33 0.42 -13.50
C PHE A 190 -1.32 0.21 -14.65
N ASP A 191 -0.51 1.23 -14.93
CA ASP A 191 0.58 1.21 -15.88
C ASP A 191 1.95 1.14 -15.19
N GLU A 192 2.95 0.67 -15.94
CA GLU A 192 4.32 0.45 -15.45
C GLU A 192 5.15 1.73 -15.28
N GLU A 193 4.61 2.89 -15.70
CA GLU A 193 5.34 4.15 -15.68
C GLU A 193 4.80 5.09 -14.61
N ALA A 194 3.64 5.71 -14.84
CA ALA A 194 3.09 6.73 -13.97
C ALA A 194 2.56 6.16 -12.66
N ASP A 195 1.86 5.01 -12.68
CA ASP A 195 1.34 4.41 -11.45
C ASP A 195 2.45 3.81 -10.59
N ARG A 196 3.38 3.08 -11.19
CA ARG A 196 4.56 2.54 -10.48
C ARG A 196 5.34 3.66 -9.79
N GLU A 197 5.78 4.67 -10.55
CA GLU A 197 6.60 5.77 -10.02
C GLU A 197 5.83 6.58 -8.96
N GLY A 198 4.55 6.87 -9.22
CA GLY A 198 3.71 7.65 -8.31
C GLY A 198 3.46 6.94 -6.98
N LEU A 199 3.19 5.63 -7.01
CA LEU A 199 2.94 4.85 -5.80
C LEU A 199 4.22 4.52 -5.02
N GLU A 200 5.35 4.32 -5.71
CA GLU A 200 6.66 4.21 -5.05
C GLU A 200 6.98 5.50 -4.28
N ARG A 201 6.81 6.67 -4.92
CA ARG A 201 6.98 7.98 -4.27
C ARG A 201 6.00 8.20 -3.11
N PHE A 202 4.77 7.72 -3.23
CA PHE A 202 3.79 7.75 -2.15
C PHE A 202 4.28 6.94 -0.94
N VAL A 203 4.76 5.71 -1.16
CA VAL A 203 5.29 4.85 -0.09
C VAL A 203 6.56 5.44 0.51
N GLU A 204 7.47 6.02 -0.28
CA GLU A 204 8.66 6.71 0.23
C GLU A 204 8.30 7.88 1.16
N THR A 205 7.30 8.68 0.76
CA THR A 205 6.79 9.79 1.56
C THR A 205 6.17 9.28 2.86
N LEU A 206 5.37 8.22 2.78
CA LEU A 206 4.78 7.57 3.95
C LEU A 206 5.85 7.04 4.92
N VAL A 207 6.88 6.35 4.41
CA VAL A 207 7.98 5.80 5.21
C VAL A 207 8.70 6.91 5.98
N ARG A 208 8.89 8.08 5.36
CA ARG A 208 9.54 9.25 5.98
C ARG A 208 8.74 9.86 7.13
N LEU A 209 7.41 9.88 7.00
CA LEU A 209 6.51 10.57 7.94
C LEU A 209 6.03 9.69 9.08
N VAL A 210 6.02 8.36 8.87
CA VAL A 210 5.56 7.39 9.85
C VAL A 210 6.67 7.06 10.85
N ARG A 211 6.32 7.03 12.14
CA ARG A 211 7.13 6.39 13.17
C ARG A 211 6.88 4.89 13.14
N TRP A 212 7.86 4.15 12.65
CA TRP A 212 7.88 2.70 12.66
C TRP A 212 8.51 2.21 13.96
N ASP A 213 7.73 1.53 14.81
CA ASP A 213 8.18 1.00 16.10
C ASP A 213 8.99 -0.32 15.87
N LEU A 214 10.20 -0.20 15.30
CA LEU A 214 11.09 -1.30 14.84
C LEU A 214 12.28 -1.60 15.75
#